data_AF-A0A7Y8A7G8-F1
#
_entry.id   AF-A0A7Y8A7G8-F1
#
_cell.length_a   1.000
_cell.length_b   1.000
_cell.length_c   1.000
_cell.angle_alpha   90.00
_cell.angle_beta   90.00
_cell.angle_gamma   90.00
#
_symmetry.space_group_name_H-M   'P 1'
#
loop_
_entity.id
_entity.type
_entity.pdbx_description
1 polymer ?
#
loop_
_entity_poly.entity_id
_entity_poly.type
_entity_poly.pdbx_seq_one_letter_code
_entity_poly.pdbx_strand_id
1 'polypeptide(L)' 'DSSTLQHIAERHNATPAQVALAWVLRQDGVLAIPKAVNLEHVRLNAAAAELKLDEHDLDAIDRVFVPPKRKHRLAMV' A
#
# COMPACT_ATOMS: atom_id res chain seq x y z
N ASP A 1 -8.27 -7.55 6.42
CA ASP A 1 -7.07 -6.75 6.13
C ASP A 1 -6.28 -7.36 4.98
N SER A 2 -5.67 -8.54 5.18
CA SER A 2 -4.92 -9.25 4.13
C SER A 2 -5.79 -9.62 2.91
N SER A 3 -7.06 -9.98 3.13
CA SER A 3 -8.00 -10.35 2.05
C SER A 3 -8.31 -9.21 1.09
N THR A 4 -8.47 -7.97 1.58
CA THR A 4 -8.76 -6.81 0.72
C THR A 4 -7.56 -6.46 -0.15
N LEU A 5 -6.36 -6.41 0.44
CA LEU A 5 -5.14 -6.16 -0.33
C LEU A 5 -4.82 -7.29 -1.31
N GLN A 6 -5.13 -8.55 -0.96
CA GLN A 6 -5.03 -9.69 -1.89
C GLN A 6 -5.96 -9.52 -3.09
N HIS A 7 -7.24 -9.17 -2.88
CA HIS A 7 -8.17 -8.98 -3.99
C HIS A 7 -7.77 -7.84 -4.92
N ILE A 8 -7.30 -6.73 -4.36
CA ILE A 8 -6.77 -5.61 -5.16
C ILE A 8 -5.52 -6.06 -5.92
N ALA A 9 -4.61 -6.78 -5.25
CA ALA A 9 -3.40 -7.30 -5.87
C ALA A 9 -3.71 -8.23 -7.05
N GLU A 10 -4.69 -9.12 -6.91
CA GLU A 10 -5.17 -10.01 -7.99
C GLU A 10 -5.69 -9.22 -9.20
N ARG A 11 -6.53 -8.20 -8.98
CA ARG A 11 -7.07 -7.34 -10.05
C ARG A 11 -5.98 -6.62 -10.85
N HIS A 12 -4.90 -6.25 -10.16
CA HIS A 12 -3.78 -5.49 -10.74
C HIS A 12 -2.60 -6.36 -11.17
N ASN A 13 -2.72 -7.70 -11.07
CA ASN A 13 -1.60 -8.62 -11.29
C ASN A 13 -0.33 -8.20 -10.51
N ALA A 14 -0.52 -7.83 -9.26
CA ALA A 14 0.49 -7.33 -8.35
C ALA A 14 0.55 -8.21 -7.09
N THR A 15 1.44 -7.87 -6.16
CA THR A 15 1.48 -8.46 -4.82
C THR A 15 0.79 -7.56 -3.79
N PRO A 16 0.29 -8.09 -2.66
CA PRO A 16 -0.27 -7.26 -1.58
C PRO A 16 0.71 -6.21 -1.05
N ALA A 17 2.01 -6.53 -1.04
CA ALA A 17 3.06 -5.59 -0.67
C ALA A 17 3.15 -4.41 -1.65
N GLN A 18 3.07 -4.67 -2.95
CA GLN A 18 3.02 -3.60 -3.97
C GLN A 18 1.79 -2.72 -3.81
N VAL A 19 0.61 -3.29 -3.51
CA VAL A 19 -0.60 -2.50 -3.23
C VAL A 19 -0.41 -1.58 -2.03
N ALA A 20 0.15 -2.11 -0.92
CA ALA A 20 0.42 -1.31 0.27
C ALA A 20 1.43 -0.18 0.00
N LEU A 21 2.52 -0.47 -0.74
CA LEU A 21 3.49 0.54 -1.13
C LEU A 21 2.89 1.59 -2.07
N ALA A 22 2.14 1.19 -3.09
CA ALA A 22 1.48 2.10 -4.02
C ALA A 22 0.50 3.02 -3.29
N TRP A 23 -0.22 2.49 -2.29
CA TRP A 23 -1.08 3.30 -1.43
C TRP A 23 -0.26 4.38 -0.70
N VAL A 24 0.88 4.05 -0.08
CA VAL A 24 1.72 5.06 0.60
C VAL A 24 2.29 6.09 -0.38
N LEU A 25 2.77 5.63 -1.54
CA LEU A 25 3.43 6.46 -2.56
C LEU A 25 2.48 7.42 -3.30
N ARG A 26 1.16 7.20 -3.23
CA ARG A 26 0.18 8.07 -3.90
C ARG A 26 0.09 9.47 -3.31
N GLN A 27 0.54 9.66 -2.07
CA GLN A 27 0.40 10.92 -1.35
C GLN A 27 1.63 11.79 -1.56
N ASP A 28 1.41 13.01 -2.05
CA ASP A 28 2.47 14.00 -2.21
C ASP A 28 3.18 14.28 -0.88
N GLY A 29 4.51 14.37 -0.94
CA GLY A 29 5.36 14.62 0.24
C GLY A 29 5.58 13.41 1.14
N VAL A 30 5.14 12.21 0.75
CA VAL A 30 5.40 10.96 1.48
C VAL A 30 6.44 10.11 0.76
N LEU A 31 7.48 9.69 1.48
CA LEU A 31 8.53 8.78 0.99
C LEU A 31 8.49 7.46 1.76
N ALA A 32 8.27 6.34 1.06
CA ALA A 32 8.34 5.00 1.64
C ALA A 32 9.78 4.46 1.64
N ILE A 33 10.20 3.81 2.73
CA ILE A 33 11.53 3.18 2.88
C ILE A 33 11.44 1.66 3.14
N PRO A 34 10.84 0.88 2.22
CA PRO A 34 10.64 -0.54 2.41
C PRO A 34 11.97 -1.30 2.38
N LYS A 35 12.22 -2.16 3.37
CA LYS A 35 13.41 -3.00 3.43
C LYS A 35 13.23 -4.27 2.58
N ALA A 36 14.21 -4.58 1.74
CA ALA A 36 14.32 -5.85 1.00
C ALA A 36 15.75 -6.40 1.10
N VAL A 37 15.90 -7.72 1.13
CA VAL A 37 17.22 -8.42 1.15
C VAL A 37 17.47 -9.27 -0.08
N ASN A 38 16.40 -9.74 -0.73
CA ASN A 38 16.50 -10.46 -1.98
C ASN A 38 16.18 -9.52 -3.14
N LEU A 39 16.72 -9.84 -4.31
CA LEU A 39 16.59 -8.99 -5.50
C LEU A 39 15.16 -8.97 -6.04
N GLU A 40 14.40 -10.05 -5.82
CA GLU A 40 12.99 -10.13 -6.21
C GLU A 40 12.15 -9.07 -5.51
N HIS A 41 12.23 -8.95 -4.18
CA HIS A 41 11.51 -7.93 -3.42
C HIS A 41 11.98 -6.52 -3.76
N VAL A 42 13.27 -6.32 -4.07
CA VAL A 42 13.75 -5.01 -4.55
C VAL A 42 13.03 -4.62 -5.84
N ARG A 43 12.91 -5.54 -6.80
CA ARG A 43 12.20 -5.30 -8.06
C ARG A 43 10.71 -5.07 -7.86
N LEU A 44 10.06 -5.88 -7.01
CA LEU A 44 8.64 -5.71 -6.69
C LEU A 44 8.38 -4.35 -5.99
N ASN A 45 9.22 -3.97 -5.02
CA ASN A 45 9.11 -2.68 -4.34
C ASN A 45 9.25 -1.51 -5.32
N ALA A 46 10.20 -1.59 -6.26
CA ALA A 46 10.36 -0.57 -7.30
C ALA A 46 9.14 -0.50 -8.22
N ALA A 47 8.62 -1.65 -8.67
CA ALA A 47 7.45 -1.71 -9.54
C ALA A 47 6.16 -1.19 -8.87
N ALA A 48 6.11 -1.11 -7.53
CA ALA A 48 4.96 -0.55 -6.82
C ALA A 48 4.70 0.93 -7.15
N ALA A 49 5.72 1.69 -7.57
CA ALA A 49 5.55 3.11 -7.94
C ALA A 49 4.72 3.31 -9.23
N GLU A 50 4.71 2.30 -10.10
CA GLU A 50 3.96 2.31 -11.37
C GLU A 50 2.51 1.86 -11.19
N LEU A 51 2.20 1.20 -10.07
CA LEU A 51 0.85 0.73 -9.77
C LEU A 51 -0.07 1.93 -9.46
N LYS A 52 -1.17 2.07 -10.22
CA LYS A 52 -2.19 3.09 -10.01
C LYS A 52 -3.44 2.45 -9.41
N LEU A 53 -3.70 2.79 -8.15
CA LEU A 53 -4.93 2.40 -7.47
C LEU A 53 -6.07 3.31 -7.93
N ASP A 54 -7.18 2.72 -8.36
CA ASP A 54 -8.37 3.46 -8.75
C ASP A 54 -9.20 3.86 -7.51
N GLU A 55 -10.25 4.67 -7.71
CA GLU A 55 -11.14 5.10 -6.61
C GLU A 55 -11.79 3.92 -5.88
N HIS A 56 -12.10 2.83 -6.60
CA HIS A 56 -12.71 1.65 -6.01
C HIS A 56 -11.74 0.91 -5.08
N ASP A 57 -10.48 0.79 -5.49
CA ASP A 57 -9.42 0.21 -4.66
C ASP A 57 -9.21 1.05 -3.39
N LEU A 58 -9.16 2.37 -3.54
CA LEU A 58 -8.99 3.30 -2.42
C LEU A 58 -10.17 3.24 -1.44
N ASP A 59 -11.40 3.24 -1.95
CA ASP A 59 -12.61 3.07 -1.14
C ASP A 59 -12.62 1.72 -0.41
N ALA A 60 -12.18 0.65 -1.06
CA ALA A 60 -12.09 -0.66 -0.44
C ALA A 60 -11.06 -0.67 0.70
N ILE A 61 -9.92 0.01 0.53
CA ILE A 61 -8.90 0.19 1.57
C ILE A 61 -9.44 1.02 2.73
N ASP A 62 -10.10 2.14 2.48
CA ASP A 62 -10.61 3.03 3.53
C ASP A 62 -11.71 2.38 4.39
N ARG A 63 -12.48 1.44 3.82
CA ARG A 63 -13.49 0.66 4.57
C ARG A 63 -12.87 -0.27 5.62
N VAL A 64 -11.68 -0.81 5.35
CA VAL A 64 -11.00 -1.75 6.27
C VAL A 64 -9.93 -1.06 7.12
N PHE A 65 -9.30 0.00 6.61
CA PHE A 65 -8.30 0.82 7.30
C PHE A 65 -8.82 2.25 7.49
N VAL A 66 -9.80 2.40 8.38
CA VAL A 66 -10.49 3.68 8.58
C VAL A 66 -9.52 4.78 9.06
N PRO A 67 -9.51 5.97 8.42
CA PRO A 67 -8.71 7.10 8.86
C PRO A 67 -9.03 7.54 10.32
N PRO A 68 -8.04 8.06 11.05
CA PRO A 68 -8.23 8.49 12.43
C PRO A 68 -9.20 9.67 12.54
N LYS A 69 -10.29 9.51 13.30
CA LYS A 69 -11.30 10.56 13.52
C LYS A 69 -10.99 11.52 14.68
N ARG A 70 -9.89 11.27 15.40
CA ARG A 70 -9.43 12.08 16.54
C ARG A 70 -7.93 11.95 16.71
N LYS A 71 -7.34 12.89 17.47
CA LYS A 71 -5.94 12.81 17.88
C LYS A 71 -5.67 11.49 18.62
N HIS A 72 -4.63 10.80 18.20
CA HIS A 72 -4.06 9.63 18.85
C HIS A 72 -2.55 9.87 19.05
N ARG A 73 -1.93 9.09 19.92
CA ARG A 73 -0.49 9.18 20.16
C ARG A 73 0.26 8.69 18.92
N LEU A 74 1.45 9.25 18.68
CA LEU A 74 2.31 8.81 17.59
C LEU A 74 2.67 7.34 17.79
N ALA A 75 2.43 6.52 16.77
CA ALA A 75 2.82 5.10 16.78
C ALA A 75 4.34 4.99 16.56
N MET A 76 4.99 4.13 17.34
CA MET A 76 6.42 3.81 17.25
C MET A 76 6.58 2.29 17.40
N VAL A 77 7.55 1.70 16.69
CA VAL A 77 7.87 0.27 16.68
C VAL A 77 9.37 0.11 16.86
#